data_AF-I4G342-F1
#
_entry.id   AF-I4G342-F1
#
_cell.length_a   1.000
_cell.length_b   1.000
_cell.length_c   1.000
_cell.angle_alpha   90.00
_cell.angle_beta   90.00
_cell.angle_gamma   90.00
#
_symmetry.space_group_name_H-M   'P 1'
#
loop_
_entity.id
_entity.type
_entity.pdbx_description
1 polymer ?
#
loop_
_entity_poly.entity_id
_entity_poly.type
_entity_poly.pdbx_seq_one_letter_code
_entity_poly.pdbx_strand_id
1 'polypeptide(L)' 'MKQPTANYDEPWKEALTEYFEAFLCFFFPEVHQLISYQLSVTNWKQVSG' A
#
# COMPACT_ATOMS: atom_id res chain seq x y z
N MET A 1 -34.00 17.48 -1.53
CA MET A 1 -33.61 16.13 -1.10
C MET A 1 -32.09 16.03 -1.21
N LYS A 2 -31.36 15.82 -0.10
CA LYS A 2 -29.90 15.58 -0.17
C LYS A 2 -29.70 14.12 -0.60
N GLN A 3 -29.06 13.93 -1.74
CA GLN A 3 -28.70 12.59 -2.22
C GLN A 3 -27.73 11.95 -1.21
N PRO A 4 -27.87 10.65 -0.87
CA PRO A 4 -26.86 9.98 -0.08
C PRO A 4 -25.57 9.96 -0.90
N THR A 5 -24.50 10.55 -0.38
CA THR A 5 -23.16 10.36 -0.94
C THR A 5 -22.79 8.91 -0.72
N ALA A 6 -22.99 8.06 -1.72
CA ALA A 6 -22.54 6.68 -1.67
C ALA A 6 -21.00 6.71 -1.66
N ASN A 7 -20.42 6.30 -0.54
CA ASN A 7 -18.98 6.25 -0.36
C ASN A 7 -18.45 5.04 -1.14
N TYR A 8 -18.26 5.22 -2.44
CA TYR A 8 -17.72 4.17 -3.32
C TYR A 8 -16.22 3.98 -3.15
N ASP A 9 -15.59 4.80 -2.31
CA ASP A 9 -14.14 4.93 -2.25
C ASP A 9 -13.48 4.05 -1.19
N GLU A 10 -14.21 3.68 -0.16
CA GLU A 10 -13.67 2.91 0.98
C GLU A 10 -13.33 1.45 0.62
N PRO A 11 -14.20 0.68 -0.05
CA PRO A 11 -13.97 -0.76 -0.19
C PRO A 11 -12.76 -1.12 -1.05
N TRP A 12 -12.52 -0.35 -2.12
CA TRP A 12 -11.39 -0.61 -3.01
C TRP A 12 -10.05 -0.17 -2.39
N LYS A 13 -10.06 0.87 -1.54
CA LYS A 13 -8.87 1.31 -0.79
C LYS A 13 -8.47 0.27 0.25
N GLU A 14 -9.44 -0.30 0.96
CA GLU A 14 -9.20 -1.38 1.93
C GLU A 14 -8.65 -2.63 1.23
N ALA A 15 -9.27 -3.06 0.14
CA ALA A 15 -8.80 -4.22 -0.62
C ALA A 15 -7.38 -4.02 -1.20
N LEU A 16 -7.07 -2.82 -1.71
CA LEU A 16 -5.70 -2.54 -2.13
C LEU A 16 -4.74 -2.59 -0.94
N THR A 17 -5.09 -2.00 0.21
CA THR A 17 -4.21 -2.03 1.39
C THR A 17 -3.93 -3.45 1.86
N GLU A 18 -4.94 -4.33 1.84
CA GLU A 18 -4.80 -5.73 2.28
C GLU A 18 -4.04 -6.60 1.28
N TYR A 19 -4.28 -6.41 -0.03
CA TYR A 19 -3.79 -7.34 -1.06
C TYR A 19 -2.61 -6.82 -1.88
N PHE A 20 -2.25 -5.54 -1.78
CA PHE A 20 -1.21 -4.95 -2.63
C PHE A 20 0.17 -5.62 -2.48
N GLU A 21 0.58 -5.95 -1.25
CA GLU A 21 1.86 -6.62 -1.00
C GLU A 21 1.87 -8.05 -1.57
N ALA A 22 0.84 -8.84 -1.27
CA ALA A 22 0.71 -10.20 -1.80
C ALA A 22 0.61 -10.23 -3.33
N PHE A 23 -0.12 -9.27 -3.91
CA PHE A 23 -0.24 -9.09 -5.35
C PHE A 23 1.12 -8.81 -6.01
N LEU A 24 1.90 -7.85 -5.47
CA LEU A 24 3.23 -7.54 -5.99
C LEU A 24 4.20 -8.70 -5.80
N CYS A 25 4.16 -9.38 -4.66
CA CYS A 25 5.01 -10.54 -4.39
C CYS A 25 4.72 -11.69 -5.38
N PHE A 26 3.45 -11.92 -5.74
CA PHE A 26 3.04 -12.99 -6.64
C PHE A 26 3.29 -12.68 -8.12
N PHE A 27 2.93 -11.48 -8.60
CA PHE A 27 3.02 -11.14 -10.01
C PHE A 27 4.32 -10.41 -10.40
N PHE A 28 4.95 -9.69 -9.46
CA PHE A 28 6.10 -8.82 -9.72
C PHE A 28 7.19 -8.97 -8.63
N PRO A 29 7.77 -10.17 -8.46
CA PRO A 29 8.67 -10.47 -7.35
C PRO A 29 9.91 -9.56 -7.29
N GLU A 30 10.46 -9.16 -8.44
CA GLU A 30 11.61 -8.24 -8.52
C GLU A 30 11.24 -6.83 -8.05
N VAL A 31 10.06 -6.33 -8.45
CA VAL A 31 9.55 -5.01 -8.03
C VAL A 31 9.25 -5.02 -6.53
N HIS A 32 8.67 -6.10 -6.02
CA HIS A 32 8.41 -6.28 -4.59
C HIS A 32 9.69 -6.18 -3.77
N GLN A 33 10.78 -6.85 -4.18
CA GLN A 33 12.08 -6.77 -3.50
C GLN A 33 12.67 -5.37 -3.48
N LEU A 34 12.53 -4.60 -4.56
CA LEU A 34 13.01 -3.21 -4.63
C LEU A 34 12.24 -2.28 -3.69
N ILE A 35 10.91 -2.46 -3.59
CA ILE A 35 10.05 -1.67 -2.71
C ILE A 35 10.37 -1.98 -1.24
N SER A 36 10.51 -3.27 -0.87
CA SER A 36 10.88 -3.66 0.49
C SER A 36 12.22 -3.06 0.93
N TYR A 37 13.18 -2.96 0.02
CA TYR A 37 14.49 -2.34 0.29
C TYR A 37 14.38 -0.83 0.55
N GLN A 38 13.60 -0.09 -0.24
CA GLN A 38 13.40 1.35 -0.05
C GLN A 38 12.76 1.68 1.31
N LEU A 39 11.71 0.96 1.71
CA LEU A 39 11.03 1.16 3.00
C LEU A 39 11.96 0.92 4.19
N SER A 40 12.78 -0.14 4.14
CA SER A 40 13.80 -0.42 5.15
C SER A 40 14.77 0.76 5.29
N VAL A 41 15.35 1.24 4.19
CA VAL A 41 16.36 2.31 4.20
C VAL A 41 15.80 3.64 4.73
N THR A 42 14.54 3.97 4.43
CA THR A 42 13.90 5.19 4.96
C THR A 42 13.56 5.14 6.45
N ASN A 43 13.30 3.95 7.01
CA ASN A 43 12.96 3.80 8.43
C ASN A 43 14.13 4.16 9.36
N TRP A 44 15.38 3.93 8.93
CA TRP A 44 16.58 4.27 9.71
C TRP A 44 16.90 5.78 9.76
N LYS A 45 16.40 6.57 8.80
CA LYS A 45 16.55 8.04 8.79
C LYS A 45 15.66 8.78 9.79
N GLN A 46 14.70 8.10 10.43
CA GLN A 46 13.83 8.69 11.45
C GLN A 46 14.26 8.35 12.88
N VAL A 47 15.13 7.34 13.10
CA VAL A 47 15.58 6.92 14.44
C VAL A 47 16.88 7.63 14.88
N SER A 48 17.41 8.53 14.06
CA SER A 48 18.68 9.24 14.30
C SER A 48 18.55 10.78 14.40
N GLY A 49 17.35 11.28 14.71
CA GLY A 49 17.10 12.70 15.01
C GLY A 49 16.85 12.94 16.49
#